data_AF-A0A2T2VVN5-F1
#
_entry.id   AF-A0A2T2VVN5-F1
#
_cell.length_a   1.000
_cell.length_b   1.000
_cell.length_c   1.000
_cell.angle_alpha   90.00
_cell.angle_beta   90.00
_cell.angle_gamma   90.00
#
_symmetry.space_group_name_H-M   'P 1'
#
loop_
_entity.id
_entity.type
_entity.pdbx_description
1 polymer ?
#
loop_
_entity_poly.entity_id
_entity_poly.type
_entity_poly.pdbx_seq_one_letter_code
_entity_poly.pdbx_strand_id
1 'polypeptide(L)'
;MKTLQKLGFGIFIVGLAVFCSLVFIGKYQLSTEQFAEVISSKGIKSELFIDAINTKVVGKEFSGPFTLSTTIIKAIEDANNVHRKNREWSKVIWDKPHSFSYEIAKTAGTGPIKENKGLFWLLTFGLGIFGSLLYILPNVITLGPPGIKNNGIFFNSVTNRGFLGWFVFIFLVTFYVLLYFFPDYIVNWTYIVDPISERLSGNLASQWFLYGFLYCVVMSVMAIRMYIKYRNNKYQILRTTSVWFFQIVFAFLIPEILVRFDKPWYDFKNAFPLDYDFFFSWNLNSLISSGGFGLFILVWGIVLTLVVVPVMVYFFGKRWYCSWVCGCGGLAETLGDPFRHLSNKSIGAWKLERWLVHGVLAFSLIMTGFTLYSYFSGAQVVLGVKTQTIQNIYGFLIGSIFAGVIGTGFYPIFGNRVWCRFGCPLAAYLGLVQRFKSRFRITTNGGQCISCGNCSTYCEMGIDVRAYAQKGQSIVRSSCVGCGVCSAVCPRGVLKLENGPLENRTFSPEFPLGNTLK
;
A
#
# COMPACT_ATOMS: atom_id res chain seq x y z
N MET A 1 -13.63 -6.83 31.51
CA MET A 1 -12.86 -6.97 30.25
C MET A 1 -13.72 -7.10 29.00
N LYS A 2 -14.56 -8.14 28.85
CA LYS A 2 -15.38 -8.29 27.63
C LYS A 2 -16.34 -7.11 27.36
N THR A 3 -16.92 -6.52 28.40
CA THR A 3 -17.76 -5.31 28.29
C THR A 3 -16.96 -4.12 27.73
N LEU A 4 -15.71 -3.96 28.19
CA LEU A 4 -14.81 -2.91 27.72
C LEU A 4 -14.50 -3.08 26.22
N GLN A 5 -14.29 -4.32 25.78
CA GLN A 5 -14.09 -4.62 24.36
C GLN A 5 -15.33 -4.30 23.53
N LYS A 6 -16.53 -4.66 24.00
CA LYS A 6 -17.79 -4.31 23.31
C LYS A 6 -17.96 -2.79 23.21
N LEU A 7 -17.69 -2.06 24.28
CA LEU A 7 -17.72 -0.60 24.29
C LEU A 7 -16.70 0.01 23.31
N GLY A 8 -15.46 -0.47 23.35
CA GLY A 8 -14.41 -0.03 22.43
C GLY A 8 -14.76 -0.27 20.97
N PHE A 9 -15.34 -1.43 20.67
CA PHE A 9 -15.85 -1.72 19.33
C PHE A 9 -16.96 -0.76 18.92
N GLY A 10 -17.92 -0.47 19.80
CA GLY A 10 -18.97 0.52 19.56
C GLY A 10 -18.41 1.91 19.24
N ILE A 11 -17.44 2.38 20.04
CA ILE A 11 -16.78 3.68 19.82
C ILE A 11 -16.03 3.70 18.48
N PHE A 12 -15.32 2.63 18.13
CA PHE A 12 -14.65 2.51 16.83
C PHE A 12 -15.64 2.61 15.67
N ILE A 13 -16.79 1.92 15.76
CA ILE A 13 -17.82 1.97 14.72
C ILE A 13 -18.42 3.38 14.59
N VAL A 14 -18.62 4.10 15.70
CA VAL A 14 -19.06 5.50 15.66
C VAL A 14 -18.02 6.37 14.95
N GLY A 15 -16.74 6.28 15.33
CA GLY A 15 -15.67 7.05 14.68
C GLY A 15 -15.54 6.74 13.19
N LEU A 16 -15.67 5.47 12.80
CA LEU A 16 -15.67 5.05 11.40
C LEU A 16 -16.90 5.56 10.64
N ALA A 17 -18.09 5.53 11.25
CA ALA A 17 -19.31 6.05 10.65
C ALA A 17 -19.24 7.56 10.42
N VAL A 18 -18.70 8.30 11.40
CA VAL A 18 -18.43 9.74 11.26
C VAL A 18 -17.42 9.98 10.14
N PHE A 19 -16.33 9.22 10.08
CA PHE A 19 -15.34 9.34 9.01
C PHE A 19 -15.99 9.16 7.64
N CYS A 20 -16.78 8.10 7.44
CA CYS A 20 -17.50 7.86 6.19
C CYS A 20 -18.51 8.95 5.85
N SER A 21 -19.20 9.53 6.84
CA SER A 21 -20.22 10.56 6.59
C SER A 21 -19.63 11.89 6.16
N LEU A 22 -18.35 12.18 6.46
CA LEU A 22 -17.70 13.44 6.08
C LEU A 22 -17.69 13.70 4.58
N VAL A 23 -17.77 12.66 3.75
CA VAL A 23 -17.85 12.81 2.27
C VAL A 23 -19.13 13.54 1.86
N PHE A 24 -20.19 13.46 2.65
CA PHE A 24 -21.52 14.02 2.35
C PHE A 24 -21.84 15.35 3.05
N ILE A 25 -20.91 15.88 3.86
CA ILE A 25 -21.16 17.06 4.70
C ILE A 25 -20.24 18.20 4.26
N GLY A 26 -20.76 19.40 4.04
CA GLY A 26 -19.94 20.59 3.85
C GLY A 26 -20.58 21.62 2.93
N LYS A 27 -20.04 22.83 2.92
CA LYS A 27 -20.40 23.86 1.94
C LYS A 27 -19.16 24.20 1.11
N TYR A 28 -19.37 24.66 -0.11
CA TYR A 28 -18.26 25.05 -0.98
C TYR A 28 -18.64 26.31 -1.72
N GLN A 29 -17.77 27.31 -1.66
CA GLN A 29 -17.93 28.57 -2.36
C GLN A 29 -16.55 29.02 -2.86
N LEU A 30 -16.41 29.11 -4.17
CA LEU A 30 -15.17 29.54 -4.81
C LEU A 30 -15.20 31.06 -4.98
N SER A 31 -14.21 31.75 -4.42
CA SER A 31 -14.03 33.19 -4.65
C SER A 31 -13.30 33.48 -5.96
N THR A 32 -13.46 34.70 -6.48
CA THR A 32 -12.79 35.17 -7.70
C THR A 32 -11.27 35.13 -7.57
N GLU A 33 -10.75 35.49 -6.39
CA GLU A 33 -9.30 35.50 -6.09
C GLU A 33 -8.72 34.09 -6.11
N GLN A 34 -9.37 33.14 -5.42
CA GLN A 34 -8.96 31.74 -5.41
C GLN A 34 -8.99 31.13 -6.81
N PHE A 35 -10.01 31.47 -7.61
CA PHE A 35 -10.08 30.96 -8.97
C PHE A 35 -8.97 31.54 -9.85
N ALA A 36 -8.68 32.84 -9.73
CA ALA A 36 -7.59 33.48 -10.47
C ALA A 36 -6.22 32.87 -10.14
N GLU A 37 -5.98 32.53 -8.87
CA GLU A 37 -4.77 31.84 -8.42
C GLU A 37 -4.61 30.45 -9.06
N VAL A 38 -5.69 29.66 -9.12
CA VAL A 38 -5.68 28.34 -9.77
C VAL A 38 -5.40 28.46 -11.28
N ILE A 39 -6.02 29.43 -11.95
CA ILE A 39 -5.79 29.66 -13.39
C ILE A 39 -4.36 30.09 -13.67
N SER A 40 -3.81 30.99 -12.86
CA SER A 40 -2.44 31.49 -12.99
C SER A 40 -1.40 30.40 -12.73
N SER A 41 -1.52 29.68 -11.61
CA SER A 41 -0.57 28.64 -11.20
C SER A 41 -0.49 27.48 -12.20
N LYS A 42 -1.62 27.10 -12.82
CA LYS A 42 -1.66 26.04 -13.84
C LYS A 42 -1.47 26.53 -15.28
N GLY A 43 -1.44 27.84 -15.51
CA GLY A 43 -1.31 28.43 -16.85
C GLY A 43 -2.48 28.06 -17.79
N ILE A 44 -3.71 28.05 -17.28
CA ILE A 44 -4.91 27.69 -18.06
C ILE A 44 -5.26 28.81 -19.04
N LYS A 45 -5.35 28.47 -20.33
CA LYS A 45 -5.62 29.42 -21.44
C LYS A 45 -7.00 29.31 -22.08
N SER A 46 -7.86 28.42 -21.56
CA SER A 46 -9.19 28.18 -22.13
C SER A 46 -10.18 29.24 -21.65
N GLU A 47 -10.51 30.19 -22.52
CA GLU A 47 -11.55 31.20 -22.27
C GLU A 47 -12.91 30.55 -22.00
N LEU A 48 -13.28 29.51 -22.78
CA LEU A 48 -14.54 28.77 -22.61
C LEU A 48 -14.68 28.16 -21.20
N PHE A 49 -13.60 27.58 -20.69
CA PHE A 49 -13.58 27.02 -19.34
C PHE A 49 -13.68 28.13 -18.29
N ILE A 50 -12.86 29.18 -18.43
CA ILE A 50 -12.82 30.32 -17.50
C ILE A 50 -14.21 30.97 -17.38
N ASP A 51 -14.85 31.25 -18.52
CA ASP A 51 -16.19 31.85 -18.57
C ASP A 51 -17.26 30.94 -17.97
N ALA A 52 -17.18 29.63 -18.25
CA ALA A 52 -18.09 28.65 -17.68
C ALA A 52 -17.99 28.59 -16.15
N ILE A 53 -16.78 28.61 -15.59
CA ILE A 53 -16.55 28.57 -14.13
C ILE A 53 -16.95 29.90 -13.47
N ASN A 54 -16.60 31.04 -14.07
CA ASN A 54 -17.04 32.36 -13.59
C ASN A 54 -18.58 32.45 -13.52
N THR A 55 -19.27 31.91 -14.53
CA THR A 55 -20.73 31.97 -14.61
C THR A 55 -21.42 30.94 -13.71
N LYS A 56 -20.87 29.72 -13.61
CA LYS A 56 -21.56 28.58 -12.99
C LYS A 56 -21.08 28.24 -11.58
N VAL A 57 -19.90 28.68 -11.18
CA VAL A 57 -19.25 28.23 -9.93
C VAL A 57 -18.81 29.39 -9.05
N VAL A 58 -18.11 30.39 -9.60
CA VAL A 58 -17.58 31.52 -8.82
C VAL A 58 -18.73 32.28 -8.14
N GLY A 59 -18.57 32.54 -6.85
CA GLY A 59 -19.55 33.24 -6.03
C GLY A 59 -20.80 32.43 -5.66
N LYS A 60 -20.99 31.21 -6.20
CA LYS A 60 -22.14 30.35 -5.88
C LYS A 60 -21.82 29.37 -4.77
N GLU A 61 -22.81 29.11 -3.93
CA GLU A 61 -22.71 28.13 -2.85
C GLU A 61 -23.15 26.73 -3.33
N PHE A 62 -22.35 25.72 -3.02
CA PHE A 62 -22.65 24.31 -3.25
C PHE A 62 -22.77 23.58 -1.91
N SER A 63 -23.76 22.69 -1.80
CA SER A 63 -24.05 21.91 -0.59
C SER A 63 -23.16 20.67 -0.40
N GLY A 64 -22.19 20.42 -1.29
CA GLY A 64 -21.28 19.29 -1.19
C GLY A 64 -20.26 19.23 -2.32
N PRO A 65 -19.22 18.40 -2.18
CA PRO A 65 -18.15 18.32 -3.17
C PRO A 65 -18.62 17.71 -4.50
N PHE A 66 -19.61 16.80 -4.46
CA PHE A 66 -20.09 16.10 -5.65
C PHE A 66 -20.64 17.03 -6.74
N THR A 67 -21.53 17.97 -6.37
CA THR A 67 -22.19 18.86 -7.33
C THR A 67 -21.24 19.92 -7.87
N LEU A 68 -20.38 20.47 -7.00
CA LEU A 68 -19.27 21.34 -7.40
C LEU A 68 -18.38 20.64 -8.42
N SER A 69 -17.88 19.45 -8.08
CA SER A 69 -16.99 18.68 -8.92
C SER A 69 -17.60 18.34 -10.28
N THR A 70 -18.85 17.89 -10.28
CA THR A 70 -19.53 17.51 -11.53
C THR A 70 -19.66 18.72 -12.45
N THR A 71 -19.92 19.91 -11.88
CA THR A 71 -20.01 21.17 -12.64
C THR A 71 -18.66 21.57 -13.23
N ILE A 72 -17.57 21.46 -12.46
CA ILE A 72 -16.21 21.76 -12.92
C ILE A 72 -15.78 20.78 -14.01
N ILE A 73 -15.94 19.48 -13.78
CA ILE A 73 -15.55 18.42 -14.71
C ILE A 73 -16.28 18.59 -16.05
N LYS A 74 -17.60 18.83 -15.99
CA LYS A 74 -18.38 19.08 -17.21
C LYS A 74 -17.89 20.32 -17.95
N ALA A 75 -17.54 21.40 -17.25
CA ALA A 75 -16.96 22.58 -17.88
C ALA A 75 -15.61 22.28 -18.56
N ILE A 76 -14.76 21.44 -17.96
CA ILE A 76 -13.49 20.99 -18.57
C ILE A 76 -13.77 20.16 -19.82
N GLU A 77 -14.68 19.20 -19.75
CA GLU A 77 -15.01 18.30 -20.86
C GLU A 77 -15.64 19.07 -22.03
N ASP A 78 -16.60 19.94 -21.77
CA ASP A 78 -17.26 20.78 -22.77
C ASP A 78 -16.23 21.68 -23.48
N ALA A 79 -15.38 22.37 -22.71
CA ALA A 79 -14.32 23.23 -23.28
C ALA A 79 -13.29 22.42 -24.08
N ASN A 80 -12.81 21.30 -23.54
CA ASN A 80 -11.85 20.44 -24.23
C ASN A 80 -12.42 19.84 -25.52
N ASN A 81 -13.69 19.47 -25.56
CA ASN A 81 -14.34 18.94 -26.75
C ASN A 81 -14.36 19.99 -27.88
N VAL A 82 -14.66 21.24 -27.56
CA VAL A 82 -14.64 22.36 -28.52
C VAL A 82 -13.21 22.63 -28.99
N HIS A 83 -12.25 22.79 -28.07
CA HIS A 83 -10.86 23.07 -28.43
C HIS A 83 -10.23 21.95 -29.27
N ARG A 84 -10.52 20.67 -28.96
CA ARG A 84 -10.05 19.53 -29.77
C ARG A 84 -10.65 19.54 -31.17
N LYS A 85 -11.95 19.84 -31.30
CA LYS A 85 -12.62 19.97 -32.60
C LYS A 85 -12.00 21.10 -33.44
N ASN A 86 -11.65 22.21 -32.79
CA ASN A 86 -11.03 23.37 -33.43
C ASN A 86 -9.51 23.26 -33.58
N ARG A 87 -8.89 22.15 -33.14
CA ARG A 87 -7.42 21.92 -33.14
C ARG A 87 -6.62 22.92 -32.30
N GLU A 88 -7.23 23.50 -31.27
CA GLU A 88 -6.62 24.48 -30.35
C GLU A 88 -5.92 23.77 -29.17
N TRP A 89 -4.90 22.96 -29.47
CA TRP A 89 -4.26 22.08 -28.48
C TRP A 89 -3.62 22.79 -27.29
N SER A 90 -3.22 24.06 -27.45
CA SER A 90 -2.65 24.89 -26.38
C SER A 90 -3.68 25.37 -25.35
N LYS A 91 -4.98 25.30 -25.70
CA LYS A 91 -6.10 25.64 -24.81
C LYS A 91 -6.71 24.40 -24.14
N VAL A 92 -6.28 23.18 -24.52
CA VAL A 92 -6.77 21.94 -23.92
C VAL A 92 -6.20 21.77 -22.51
N ILE A 93 -7.08 21.50 -21.56
CA ILE A 93 -6.72 21.16 -20.17
C ILE A 93 -6.41 19.66 -20.13
N TRP A 94 -5.14 19.32 -19.95
CA TRP A 94 -4.64 17.93 -19.98
C TRP A 94 -4.66 17.22 -18.62
N ASP A 95 -4.87 17.98 -17.54
CA ASP A 95 -5.01 17.42 -16.20
C ASP A 95 -6.18 16.43 -16.12
N LYS A 96 -6.04 15.41 -15.25
CA LYS A 96 -7.14 14.49 -14.97
C LYS A 96 -8.31 15.27 -14.35
N PRO A 97 -9.54 15.18 -14.88
CA PRO A 97 -10.64 16.04 -14.45
C PRO A 97 -10.91 16.02 -12.94
N HIS A 98 -10.94 14.85 -12.30
CA HIS A 98 -11.12 14.73 -10.85
C HIS A 98 -9.94 15.28 -10.04
N SER A 99 -8.71 15.14 -10.52
CA SER A 99 -7.53 15.72 -9.85
C SER A 99 -7.53 17.25 -9.94
N PHE A 100 -7.89 17.80 -11.09
CA PHE A 100 -8.05 19.24 -11.26
C PHE A 100 -9.20 19.79 -10.39
N SER A 101 -10.34 19.09 -10.39
CA SER A 101 -11.49 19.43 -9.55
C SER A 101 -11.14 19.42 -8.06
N TYR A 102 -10.32 18.46 -7.62
CA TYR A 102 -9.86 18.36 -6.23
C TYR A 102 -9.12 19.63 -5.79
N GLU A 103 -8.23 20.16 -6.63
CA GLU A 103 -7.45 21.36 -6.29
C GLU A 103 -8.35 22.59 -6.08
N ILE A 104 -9.39 22.74 -6.90
CA ILE A 104 -10.40 23.80 -6.71
C ILE A 104 -11.27 23.53 -5.49
N ALA A 105 -11.79 22.31 -5.34
CA ALA A 105 -12.68 21.96 -4.23
C ALA A 105 -11.97 22.10 -2.86
N LYS A 106 -10.66 21.85 -2.80
CA LYS A 106 -9.82 21.99 -1.62
C LYS A 106 -9.66 23.44 -1.16
N THR A 107 -9.59 24.40 -2.08
CA THR A 107 -9.53 25.83 -1.73
C THR A 107 -10.93 26.39 -1.45
N ALA A 108 -11.93 25.95 -2.22
CA ALA A 108 -13.33 26.43 -2.16
C ALA A 108 -14.15 25.95 -0.94
N GLY A 109 -13.70 24.96 -0.17
CA GLY A 109 -14.50 24.47 0.96
C GLY A 109 -14.77 25.56 2.01
N THR A 110 -15.97 25.57 2.56
CA THR A 110 -16.44 26.42 3.66
C THR A 110 -17.31 25.58 4.63
N GLY A 111 -17.47 26.04 5.88
CA GLY A 111 -18.34 25.36 6.85
C GLY A 111 -17.63 24.43 7.83
N PRO A 112 -18.40 23.57 8.53
CA PRO A 112 -18.05 23.12 9.87
C PRO A 112 -16.78 22.25 9.91
N ILE A 113 -16.52 21.43 8.89
CA ILE A 113 -15.36 20.54 8.85
C ILE A 113 -14.07 21.34 8.67
N LYS A 114 -14.06 22.31 7.74
CA LYS A 114 -12.88 23.13 7.47
C LYS A 114 -12.61 24.12 8.60
N GLU A 115 -13.64 24.61 9.27
CA GLU A 115 -13.53 25.53 10.39
C GLU A 115 -13.14 24.81 11.70
N ASN A 116 -13.60 23.57 11.89
CA ASN A 116 -13.37 22.81 13.13
C ASN A 116 -12.52 21.55 12.89
N LYS A 117 -11.42 21.69 12.14
CA LYS A 117 -10.54 20.58 11.72
C LYS A 117 -10.15 19.65 12.89
N GLY A 118 -9.77 20.24 14.03
CA GLY A 118 -9.36 19.49 15.23
C GLY A 118 -10.47 18.67 15.88
N LEU A 119 -11.70 19.20 15.93
CA LEU A 119 -12.87 18.48 16.45
C LEU A 119 -13.17 17.26 15.57
N PHE A 120 -13.25 17.46 14.25
CA PHE A 120 -13.53 16.37 13.33
C PHE A 120 -12.39 15.35 13.26
N TRP A 121 -11.13 15.76 13.47
CA TRP A 121 -10.03 14.83 13.67
C TRP A 121 -10.23 13.97 14.94
N LEU A 122 -10.64 14.56 16.06
CA LEU A 122 -10.94 13.83 17.30
C LEU A 122 -12.12 12.86 17.11
N LEU A 123 -13.19 13.31 16.45
CA LEU A 123 -14.39 12.49 16.22
C LEU A 123 -14.17 11.34 15.22
N THR A 124 -13.13 11.43 14.39
CA THR A 124 -12.78 10.38 13.41
C THR A 124 -11.60 9.54 13.89
N PHE A 125 -10.37 10.06 13.74
CA PHE A 125 -9.14 9.40 14.15
C PHE A 125 -9.06 9.21 15.67
N GLY A 126 -9.44 10.21 16.46
CA GLY A 126 -9.41 10.11 17.93
C GLY A 126 -10.30 8.98 18.46
N LEU A 127 -11.58 8.98 18.11
CA LEU A 127 -12.52 7.90 18.47
C LEU A 127 -12.11 6.56 17.85
N GLY A 128 -11.64 6.54 16.60
CA GLY A 128 -11.16 5.33 15.95
C GLY A 128 -9.97 4.69 16.68
N ILE A 129 -8.96 5.48 17.05
CA ILE A 129 -7.79 5.02 17.82
C ILE A 129 -8.24 4.57 19.21
N PHE A 130 -8.96 5.42 19.94
CA PHE A 130 -9.39 5.14 21.30
C PHE A 130 -10.25 3.88 21.38
N GLY A 131 -11.28 3.78 20.54
CA GLY A 131 -12.15 2.60 20.46
C GLY A 131 -11.37 1.32 20.09
N SER A 132 -10.45 1.41 19.13
CA SER A 132 -9.60 0.27 18.75
C SER A 132 -8.69 -0.18 19.89
N LEU A 133 -8.03 0.74 20.59
CA LEU A 133 -7.18 0.42 21.74
C LEU A 133 -7.98 -0.16 22.89
N LEU A 134 -9.18 0.37 23.14
CA LEU A 134 -10.10 -0.12 24.17
C LEU A 134 -10.58 -1.56 23.86
N TYR A 135 -10.65 -1.93 22.57
CA TYR A 135 -10.89 -3.30 22.14
C TYR A 135 -9.64 -4.19 22.23
N ILE A 136 -8.48 -3.67 21.82
CA ILE A 136 -7.24 -4.44 21.63
C ILE A 136 -6.52 -4.71 22.96
N LEU A 137 -6.31 -3.70 23.81
CA LEU A 137 -5.53 -3.81 25.04
C LEU A 137 -6.06 -4.88 26.02
N PRO A 138 -7.39 -5.03 26.21
CA PRO A 138 -7.94 -6.12 27.02
C PRO A 138 -7.51 -7.54 26.61
N ASN A 139 -7.07 -7.74 25.36
CA ASN A 139 -6.60 -9.03 24.87
C ASN A 139 -5.34 -9.53 25.60
N VAL A 140 -4.59 -8.68 26.28
CA VAL A 140 -3.50 -9.14 27.17
C VAL A 140 -4.02 -10.10 28.22
N ILE A 141 -5.21 -9.82 28.77
CA ILE A 141 -5.85 -10.61 29.82
C ILE A 141 -6.79 -11.65 29.20
N THR A 142 -7.66 -11.25 28.25
CA THR A 142 -8.71 -12.14 27.73
C THR A 142 -8.17 -13.27 26.85
N LEU A 143 -6.99 -13.13 26.24
CA LEU A 143 -6.34 -14.23 25.54
C LEU A 143 -5.69 -15.23 26.50
N GLY A 144 -5.59 -14.98 27.81
CA GLY A 144 -5.00 -15.91 28.78
C GLY A 144 -3.48 -16.06 28.65
N PRO A 145 -2.90 -17.27 28.81
CA PRO A 145 -1.45 -17.47 28.76
C PRO A 145 -0.82 -17.12 27.39
N PRO A 146 0.46 -16.71 27.36
CA PRO A 146 1.21 -16.43 26.13
C PRO A 146 1.15 -17.58 25.13
N GLY A 147 0.92 -17.25 23.86
CA GLY A 147 0.81 -18.21 22.77
C GLY A 147 0.09 -17.63 21.56
N ILE A 148 0.38 -18.15 20.38
CA ILE A 148 -0.27 -17.71 19.13
C ILE A 148 -1.62 -18.42 19.03
N LYS A 149 -2.69 -17.69 19.38
CA LYS A 149 -4.06 -18.20 19.40
C LYS A 149 -4.80 -17.75 18.15
N ASN A 150 -5.32 -18.71 17.39
CA ASN A 150 -6.10 -18.49 16.18
C ASN A 150 -7.49 -19.15 16.29
N ASN A 151 -8.03 -19.22 17.50
CA ASN A 151 -9.28 -19.89 17.81
C ASN A 151 -10.45 -19.18 17.12
N GLY A 152 -11.38 -19.94 16.53
CA GLY A 152 -12.61 -19.39 15.97
C GLY A 152 -12.48 -18.64 14.64
N ILE A 153 -11.28 -18.56 14.03
CA ILE A 153 -11.05 -17.77 12.81
C ILE A 153 -11.92 -18.25 11.64
N PHE A 154 -12.15 -19.55 11.49
CA PHE A 154 -13.00 -20.11 10.43
C PHE A 154 -14.50 -19.91 10.70
N PHE A 155 -14.92 -19.53 11.91
CA PHE A 155 -16.33 -19.34 12.25
C PHE A 155 -16.74 -17.86 12.29
N ASN A 156 -15.77 -16.94 12.33
CA ASN A 156 -16.05 -15.53 12.37
C ASN A 156 -16.43 -15.01 10.97
N SER A 157 -17.60 -14.37 10.86
CA SER A 157 -18.15 -13.83 9.60
C SER A 157 -17.23 -12.82 8.89
N VAL A 158 -16.40 -12.09 9.65
CA VAL A 158 -15.40 -11.17 9.08
C VAL A 158 -14.29 -11.92 8.36
N THR A 159 -13.83 -13.04 8.92
CA THR A 159 -12.62 -13.75 8.44
C THR A 159 -12.91 -14.96 7.57
N ASN A 160 -14.13 -15.50 7.57
CA ASN A 160 -14.52 -16.66 6.76
C ASN A 160 -15.38 -16.27 5.52
N ARG A 161 -15.09 -15.13 4.87
CA ARG A 161 -15.84 -14.67 3.68
C ARG A 161 -17.36 -14.57 3.90
N GLY A 162 -17.80 -14.35 5.13
CA GLY A 162 -19.20 -14.12 5.45
C GLY A 162 -19.65 -12.72 5.03
N PHE A 163 -20.92 -12.38 5.29
CA PHE A 163 -21.49 -11.09 4.95
C PHE A 163 -20.66 -9.90 5.47
N LEU A 164 -20.14 -9.99 6.71
CA LEU A 164 -19.28 -8.92 7.25
C LEU A 164 -17.91 -8.86 6.57
N GLY A 165 -17.35 -9.99 6.13
CA GLY A 165 -16.13 -10.01 5.32
C GLY A 165 -16.32 -9.34 3.95
N TRP A 166 -17.46 -9.58 3.30
CA TRP A 166 -17.85 -8.89 2.07
C TRP A 166 -18.10 -7.40 2.26
N PHE A 167 -18.73 -7.01 3.39
CA PHE A 167 -18.88 -5.61 3.73
C PHE A 167 -17.51 -4.91 3.87
N VAL A 168 -16.56 -5.52 4.59
CA VAL A 168 -15.19 -4.98 4.72
C VAL A 168 -14.48 -4.92 3.37
N PHE A 169 -14.68 -5.93 2.50
CA PHE A 169 -14.15 -5.94 1.14
C PHE A 169 -14.67 -4.74 0.32
N ILE A 170 -15.99 -4.54 0.29
CA ILE A 170 -16.63 -3.42 -0.43
C ILE A 170 -16.12 -2.10 0.14
N PHE A 171 -16.09 -1.96 1.46
CA PHE A 171 -15.60 -0.75 2.13
C PHE A 171 -14.18 -0.40 1.71
N LEU A 172 -13.24 -1.35 1.78
CA LEU A 172 -11.84 -1.11 1.40
C LEU A 172 -11.72 -0.80 -0.10
N VAL A 173 -12.42 -1.52 -0.97
CA VAL A 173 -12.42 -1.26 -2.41
C VAL A 173 -12.94 0.16 -2.70
N THR A 174 -14.07 0.55 -2.12
CA THR A 174 -14.64 1.89 -2.27
C THR A 174 -13.68 2.96 -1.77
N PHE A 175 -13.03 2.77 -0.62
CA PHE A 175 -12.03 3.71 -0.10
C PHE A 175 -10.90 3.95 -1.10
N TYR A 176 -10.32 2.89 -1.68
CA TYR A 176 -9.24 3.03 -2.66
C TYR A 176 -9.73 3.59 -4.01
N VAL A 177 -10.96 3.28 -4.42
CA VAL A 177 -11.56 3.86 -5.62
C VAL A 177 -11.70 5.38 -5.45
N LEU A 178 -12.22 5.83 -4.31
CA LEU A 178 -12.29 7.27 -4.00
C LEU A 178 -10.89 7.90 -3.97
N LEU A 179 -9.93 7.26 -3.30
CA LEU A 179 -8.57 7.77 -3.17
C LEU A 179 -7.87 7.97 -4.54
N TYR A 180 -7.96 7.00 -5.45
CA TYR A 180 -7.24 7.01 -6.73
C TYR A 180 -7.98 7.71 -7.87
N PHE A 181 -9.31 7.65 -7.89
CA PHE A 181 -10.11 8.08 -9.04
C PHE A 181 -11.01 9.28 -8.75
N PHE A 182 -11.41 9.48 -7.49
CA PHE A 182 -12.34 10.55 -7.09
C PHE A 182 -11.82 11.34 -5.87
N PRO A 183 -10.56 11.88 -5.92
CA PRO A 183 -9.97 12.59 -4.79
C PRO A 183 -10.77 13.82 -4.36
N ASP A 184 -11.46 14.45 -5.30
CA ASP A 184 -12.34 15.60 -5.12
C ASP A 184 -13.56 15.31 -4.22
N TYR A 185 -14.03 14.06 -4.15
CA TYR A 185 -15.12 13.69 -3.24
C TYR A 185 -14.65 13.59 -1.78
N ILE A 186 -13.37 13.34 -1.55
CA ILE A 186 -12.80 13.10 -0.22
C ILE A 186 -12.05 14.32 0.34
N VAL A 187 -12.26 15.51 -0.23
CA VAL A 187 -11.63 16.76 0.22
C VAL A 187 -11.81 16.98 1.73
N ASN A 188 -12.98 16.68 2.27
CA ASN A 188 -13.25 16.78 3.71
C ASN A 188 -12.35 15.89 4.58
N TRP A 189 -11.98 14.70 4.10
CA TRP A 189 -11.02 13.86 4.82
C TRP A 189 -9.62 14.46 4.83
N THR A 190 -9.27 15.26 3.83
CA THR A 190 -7.97 15.94 3.82
C THR A 190 -7.97 17.16 4.76
N TYR A 191 -9.10 17.86 4.95
CA TYR A 191 -9.17 18.98 5.90
C TYR A 191 -8.82 18.59 7.33
N ILE A 192 -9.31 17.44 7.79
CA ILE A 192 -9.08 17.00 9.18
C ILE A 192 -7.61 16.68 9.48
N VAL A 193 -6.78 16.50 8.45
CA VAL A 193 -5.33 16.24 8.59
C VAL A 193 -4.45 17.42 8.14
N ASP A 194 -5.03 18.52 7.65
CA ASP A 194 -4.26 19.73 7.28
C ASP A 194 -3.37 20.24 8.41
N PRO A 195 -3.83 20.39 9.67
CA PRO A 195 -2.98 20.96 10.71
C PRO A 195 -1.74 20.12 11.00
N ILE A 196 -1.79 18.82 10.69
CA ILE A 196 -0.65 17.90 10.83
C ILE A 196 0.27 18.03 9.62
N SER A 197 -0.28 18.10 8.40
CA SER A 197 0.49 18.30 7.17
C SER A 197 1.25 19.62 7.19
N GLU A 198 0.58 20.73 7.49
CA GLU A 198 1.19 22.06 7.60
C GLU A 198 2.34 22.06 8.63
N ARG A 199 2.16 21.33 9.75
CA ARG A 199 3.18 21.14 10.79
C ARG A 199 4.30 20.17 10.42
N LEU A 200 4.20 19.36 9.37
CA LEU A 200 5.26 18.46 8.92
C LEU A 200 5.94 18.95 7.64
N SER A 201 5.17 19.20 6.59
CA SER A 201 5.64 19.55 5.25
C SER A 201 5.53 21.04 4.93
N GLY A 202 4.75 21.81 5.68
CA GLY A 202 4.45 23.22 5.37
C GLY A 202 3.35 23.42 4.33
N ASN A 203 2.82 22.33 3.75
CA ASN A 203 1.78 22.36 2.73
C ASN A 203 0.45 21.83 3.26
N LEU A 204 -0.65 22.19 2.59
CA LEU A 204 -1.97 21.60 2.81
C LEU A 204 -1.94 20.08 2.56
N ALA A 205 -2.76 19.33 3.28
CA ALA A 205 -2.79 17.88 3.13
C ALA A 205 -3.41 17.48 1.79
N SER A 206 -2.69 16.64 1.04
CA SER A 206 -3.22 15.94 -0.13
C SER A 206 -3.95 14.65 0.27
N GLN A 207 -4.63 14.02 -0.69
CA GLN A 207 -5.15 12.66 -0.54
C GLN A 207 -4.05 11.64 -0.22
N TRP A 208 -2.83 11.86 -0.72
CA TRP A 208 -1.68 10.98 -0.44
C TRP A 208 -1.14 11.18 0.98
N PHE A 209 -1.14 12.42 1.47
CA PHE A 209 -0.82 12.70 2.89
C PHE A 209 -1.84 12.01 3.80
N LEU A 210 -3.14 12.16 3.52
CA LEU A 210 -4.21 11.47 4.25
C LEU A 210 -3.98 9.95 4.25
N TYR A 211 -3.69 9.37 3.09
CA TYR A 211 -3.43 7.94 2.97
C TYR A 211 -2.22 7.51 3.82
N GLY A 212 -1.09 8.21 3.70
CA GLY A 212 0.11 7.95 4.48
C GLY A 212 -0.12 8.07 5.98
N PHE A 213 -0.84 9.11 6.41
CA PHE A 213 -1.21 9.32 7.81
C PHE A 213 -2.12 8.21 8.33
N LEU A 214 -3.19 7.86 7.59
CA LEU A 214 -4.09 6.75 7.93
C LEU A 214 -3.31 5.43 8.03
N TYR A 215 -2.38 5.19 7.12
CA TYR A 215 -1.50 4.03 7.14
C TYR A 215 -0.71 3.96 8.45
N CYS A 216 -0.10 5.08 8.86
CA CYS A 216 0.67 5.18 10.10
C CYS A 216 -0.19 4.92 11.34
N VAL A 217 -1.42 5.47 11.38
CA VAL A 217 -2.37 5.24 12.47
C VAL A 217 -2.77 3.78 12.56
N VAL A 218 -3.22 3.18 11.46
CA VAL A 218 -3.65 1.78 11.40
C VAL A 218 -2.50 0.85 11.79
N MET A 219 -1.30 1.08 11.25
CA MET A 219 -0.13 0.28 11.60
C MET A 219 0.27 0.40 13.07
N SER A 220 0.16 1.58 13.68
CA SER A 220 0.49 1.78 15.09
C SER A 220 -0.48 1.03 16.00
N VAL A 221 -1.79 1.16 15.75
CA VAL A 221 -2.83 0.45 16.50
C VAL A 221 -2.71 -1.07 16.32
N MET A 222 -2.50 -1.53 15.08
CA MET A 222 -2.40 -2.95 14.79
C MET A 222 -1.06 -3.56 15.21
N ALA A 223 0.02 -2.78 15.32
CA ALA A 223 1.27 -3.23 15.93
C ALA A 223 1.06 -3.62 17.40
N ILE A 224 0.27 -2.85 18.16
CA ILE A 224 -0.08 -3.20 19.55
C ILE A 224 -0.81 -4.54 19.61
N ARG A 225 -1.78 -4.77 18.72
CA ARG A 225 -2.46 -6.08 18.60
C ARG A 225 -1.45 -7.20 18.34
N MET A 226 -0.47 -6.96 17.47
CA MET A 226 0.56 -7.94 17.13
C MET A 226 1.50 -8.22 18.30
N TYR A 227 1.92 -7.20 19.05
CA TYR A 227 2.72 -7.38 20.27
C TYR A 227 1.98 -8.24 21.30
N ILE A 228 0.68 -8.02 21.49
CA ILE A 228 -0.13 -8.85 22.39
C ILE A 228 -0.22 -10.29 21.87
N LYS A 229 -0.56 -10.49 20.58
CA LYS A 229 -0.75 -11.82 19.97
C LYS A 229 0.54 -12.65 19.97
N TYR A 230 1.68 -12.03 19.71
CA TYR A 230 2.98 -12.69 19.55
C TYR A 230 3.93 -12.46 20.74
N ARG A 231 3.41 -12.10 21.93
CA ARG A 231 4.21 -11.78 23.13
C ARG A 231 5.20 -12.86 23.58
N ASN A 232 5.00 -14.11 23.15
CA ASN A 232 5.91 -15.23 23.42
C ASN A 232 7.00 -15.42 22.35
N ASN A 233 7.03 -14.61 21.29
CA ASN A 233 7.92 -14.79 20.15
C ASN A 233 8.70 -13.50 19.82
N LYS A 234 9.95 -13.46 20.29
CA LYS A 234 10.86 -12.30 20.09
C LYS A 234 11.07 -11.95 18.62
N TYR A 235 11.15 -12.95 17.74
CA TYR A 235 11.34 -12.72 16.29
C TYR A 235 10.16 -11.94 15.71
N GLN A 236 8.93 -12.31 16.08
CA GLN A 236 7.73 -11.65 15.58
C GLN A 236 7.58 -10.24 16.16
N ILE A 237 7.94 -10.03 17.43
CA ILE A 237 7.96 -8.70 18.05
C ILE A 237 8.93 -7.78 17.31
N LEU A 238 10.20 -8.18 17.17
CA LEU A 238 11.23 -7.37 16.49
C LEU A 238 10.86 -7.06 15.05
N ARG A 239 10.33 -8.06 14.33
CA ARG A 239 9.87 -7.88 12.96
C ARG A 239 8.74 -6.84 12.87
N THR A 240 7.73 -6.93 13.75
CA THR A 240 6.63 -5.94 13.81
C THR A 240 7.16 -4.55 14.14
N THR A 241 8.09 -4.43 15.08
CA THR A 241 8.74 -3.15 15.42
C THR A 241 9.49 -2.58 14.23
N SER A 242 10.22 -3.41 13.49
CA SER A 242 10.95 -2.99 12.29
C SER A 242 10.02 -2.42 11.22
N VAL A 243 8.99 -3.18 10.79
CA VAL A 243 8.08 -2.68 9.74
C VAL A 243 7.30 -1.43 10.17
N TRP A 244 6.96 -1.32 11.46
CA TRP A 244 6.35 -0.12 12.01
C TRP A 244 7.29 1.07 11.95
N PHE A 245 8.55 0.90 12.40
CA PHE A 245 9.57 1.94 12.33
C PHE A 245 9.82 2.43 10.89
N PHE A 246 9.99 1.51 9.93
CA PHE A 246 10.20 1.88 8.53
C PHE A 246 8.99 2.59 7.91
N GLN A 247 7.76 2.23 8.30
CA GLN A 247 6.57 2.93 7.84
C GLN A 247 6.49 4.35 8.42
N ILE A 248 6.66 4.52 9.72
CA ILE A 248 6.54 5.84 10.37
C ILE A 248 7.69 6.75 9.95
N VAL A 249 8.92 6.27 10.01
CA VAL A 249 10.12 7.11 9.85
C VAL A 249 10.48 7.27 8.38
N PHE A 250 10.69 6.17 7.65
CA PHE A 250 11.22 6.23 6.29
C PHE A 250 10.14 6.51 5.24
N ALA A 251 8.94 5.95 5.39
CA ALA A 251 7.89 6.10 4.39
C ALA A 251 7.04 7.37 4.57
N PHE A 252 7.03 7.96 5.77
CA PHE A 252 6.14 9.07 6.09
C PHE A 252 6.91 10.29 6.63
N LEU A 253 7.53 10.20 7.81
CA LEU A 253 8.14 11.38 8.44
C LEU A 253 9.30 11.98 7.64
N ILE A 254 10.27 11.18 7.19
CA ILE A 254 11.41 11.68 6.42
C ILE A 254 10.95 12.36 5.13
N PRO A 255 10.13 11.74 4.26
CA PRO A 255 9.65 12.39 3.04
C PRO A 255 8.87 13.69 3.29
N GLU A 256 7.98 13.72 4.28
CA GLU A 256 7.21 14.93 4.60
C GLU A 256 8.11 16.06 5.14
N ILE A 257 9.12 15.73 5.94
CA ILE A 257 10.11 16.70 6.43
C ILE A 257 11.00 17.20 5.29
N LEU A 258 11.36 16.36 4.31
CA LEU A 258 12.13 16.78 3.14
C LEU A 258 11.40 17.87 2.35
N VAL A 259 10.09 17.72 2.15
CA VAL A 259 9.26 18.71 1.45
C VAL A 259 9.33 20.07 2.14
N ARG A 260 9.35 20.11 3.48
CA ARG A 260 9.51 21.36 4.23
C ARG A 260 10.83 22.08 3.99
N PHE A 261 11.89 21.35 3.66
CA PHE A 261 13.20 21.93 3.35
C PHE A 261 13.39 22.20 1.84
N ASP A 262 12.29 22.31 1.09
CA ASP A 262 12.29 22.48 -0.37
C ASP A 262 13.15 21.41 -1.06
N LYS A 263 13.02 20.15 -0.59
CA LYS A 263 13.66 18.98 -1.19
C LYS A 263 12.59 18.05 -1.78
N PRO A 264 12.93 17.31 -2.85
CA PRO A 264 11.99 16.39 -3.46
C PRO A 264 11.54 15.33 -2.44
N TRP A 265 10.24 15.03 -2.45
CA TRP A 265 9.68 13.92 -1.69
C TRP A 265 10.30 12.61 -2.18
N TYR A 266 10.92 11.85 -1.29
CA TYR A 266 11.54 10.58 -1.67
C TYR A 266 11.55 9.57 -0.52
N ASP A 267 11.05 8.36 -0.80
CA ASP A 267 11.06 7.22 0.11
C ASP A 267 12.33 6.38 -0.08
N PHE A 268 13.33 6.58 0.79
CA PHE A 268 14.65 5.93 0.68
C PHE A 268 14.65 4.40 0.74
N LYS A 269 13.57 3.76 1.21
CA LYS A 269 13.47 2.30 1.17
C LYS A 269 12.84 1.80 -0.12
N ASN A 270 12.17 2.63 -0.92
CA ASN A 270 11.50 2.17 -2.13
C ASN A 270 12.54 1.86 -3.22
N ALA A 271 12.50 0.63 -3.73
CA ALA A 271 13.46 0.15 -4.72
C ALA A 271 12.76 -0.17 -6.04
N PHE A 272 13.45 0.07 -7.16
CA PHE A 272 13.02 -0.44 -8.45
C PHE A 272 13.03 -1.99 -8.41
N PRO A 273 12.07 -2.69 -9.05
CA PRO A 273 10.99 -2.20 -9.92
C PRO A 273 9.66 -1.89 -9.22
N LEU A 274 9.62 -1.79 -7.88
CA LEU A 274 8.40 -1.34 -7.19
C LEU A 274 8.16 0.15 -7.43
N ASP A 275 9.22 0.94 -7.37
CA ASP A 275 9.25 2.37 -7.70
C ASP A 275 9.36 2.55 -9.22
N TYR A 276 8.26 2.31 -9.93
CA TYR A 276 8.27 2.20 -11.39
C TYR A 276 8.41 3.54 -12.11
N ASP A 277 8.04 4.65 -11.46
CA ASP A 277 8.12 6.02 -11.96
C ASP A 277 9.47 6.69 -11.68
N PHE A 278 10.36 6.03 -10.93
CA PHE A 278 11.70 6.51 -10.61
C PHE A 278 12.48 7.00 -11.85
N PHE A 279 12.37 6.27 -12.96
CA PHE A 279 13.06 6.59 -14.23
C PHE A 279 12.22 7.43 -15.20
N PHE A 280 11.03 7.91 -14.82
CA PHE A 280 10.22 8.73 -15.73
C PHE A 280 10.90 10.07 -15.99
N SER A 281 10.71 10.60 -17.19
CA SER A 281 11.40 11.82 -17.64
C SER A 281 11.17 13.01 -16.70
N TRP A 282 9.94 13.17 -16.18
CA TRP A 282 9.62 14.25 -15.25
C TRP A 282 10.36 14.09 -13.91
N ASN A 283 10.49 12.87 -13.39
CA ASN A 283 11.16 12.61 -12.12
C ASN A 283 12.68 12.75 -12.27
N LEU A 284 13.25 12.22 -13.34
CA LEU A 284 14.67 12.41 -13.66
C LEU A 284 15.03 13.89 -13.79
N ASN A 285 14.23 14.66 -14.53
CA ASN A 285 14.45 16.10 -14.69
C ASN A 285 14.33 16.84 -13.36
N SER A 286 13.36 16.48 -12.51
CA SER A 286 13.19 17.05 -11.17
C SER A 286 14.37 16.75 -10.25
N LEU A 287 14.89 15.52 -10.25
CA LEU A 287 16.05 15.14 -9.45
C LEU A 287 17.33 15.83 -9.96
N ILE A 288 17.54 15.91 -11.27
CA ILE A 288 18.71 16.58 -11.84
C ILE A 288 18.65 18.09 -11.56
N SER A 289 17.47 18.73 -11.67
CA SER A 289 17.30 20.15 -11.37
C SER A 289 17.44 20.48 -9.88
N SER A 290 17.22 19.50 -9.00
CA SER A 290 17.40 19.62 -7.54
C SER A 290 18.88 19.62 -7.09
N GLY A 291 19.83 19.63 -8.03
CA GLY A 291 21.26 19.74 -7.75
C GLY A 291 21.85 18.51 -7.03
N GLY A 292 22.81 18.74 -6.13
CA GLY A 292 23.57 17.65 -5.49
C GLY A 292 22.72 16.66 -4.70
N PHE A 293 21.64 17.11 -4.06
CA PHE A 293 20.74 16.24 -3.32
C PHE A 293 19.93 15.31 -4.23
N GLY A 294 19.42 15.83 -5.36
CA GLY A 294 18.69 14.99 -6.30
C GLY A 294 19.60 14.00 -7.03
N LEU A 295 20.85 14.37 -7.32
CA LEU A 295 21.86 13.42 -7.82
C LEU A 295 22.15 12.30 -6.79
N PHE A 296 22.25 12.64 -5.50
CA PHE A 296 22.39 11.64 -4.44
C PHE A 296 21.22 10.65 -4.42
N ILE A 297 19.98 11.12 -4.53
CA ILE A 297 18.78 10.26 -4.62
C ILE A 297 18.86 9.34 -5.84
N LEU A 298 19.25 9.87 -6.99
CA LEU A 298 19.36 9.08 -8.22
C LEU A 298 20.38 7.94 -8.06
N VAL A 299 21.57 8.26 -7.55
CA VAL A 299 22.63 7.27 -7.28
C VAL A 299 22.17 6.27 -6.23
N TRP A 300 21.55 6.75 -5.15
CA TRP A 300 21.02 5.90 -4.09
C TRP A 300 19.99 4.89 -4.63
N GLY A 301 19.01 5.32 -5.41
CA GLY A 301 17.98 4.42 -5.97
C GLY A 301 18.57 3.35 -6.89
N ILE A 302 19.58 3.70 -7.69
CA ILE A 302 20.30 2.75 -8.55
C ILE A 302 21.12 1.77 -7.73
N VAL A 303 21.91 2.25 -6.76
CA VAL A 303 22.74 1.41 -5.88
C VAL A 303 21.88 0.51 -5.01
N LEU A 304 20.77 1.02 -4.47
CA LEU A 304 19.80 0.26 -3.70
C LEU A 304 19.28 -0.91 -4.54
N THR A 305 18.89 -0.64 -5.78
CA THR A 305 18.30 -1.62 -6.69
C THR A 305 19.30 -2.68 -7.16
N LEU A 306 20.48 -2.26 -7.65
CA LEU A 306 21.42 -3.16 -8.33
C LEU A 306 22.40 -3.84 -7.39
N VAL A 307 22.70 -3.22 -6.24
CA VAL A 307 23.75 -3.68 -5.33
C VAL A 307 23.15 -4.12 -3.99
N VAL A 308 22.54 -3.19 -3.25
CA VAL A 308 22.08 -3.46 -1.87
C VAL A 308 21.03 -4.56 -1.88
N VAL A 309 20.04 -4.48 -2.77
CA VAL A 309 18.94 -5.44 -2.84
C VAL A 309 19.45 -6.87 -3.11
N PRO A 310 20.22 -7.15 -4.18
CA PRO A 310 20.77 -8.49 -4.42
C PRO A 310 21.64 -9.01 -3.30
N VAL A 311 22.52 -8.17 -2.75
CA VAL A 311 23.43 -8.54 -1.65
C VAL A 311 22.62 -8.93 -0.40
N MET A 312 21.63 -8.12 -0.03
CA MET A 312 20.79 -8.39 1.12
C MET A 312 19.91 -9.62 0.90
N VAL A 313 19.40 -9.87 -0.31
CA VAL A 313 18.67 -11.11 -0.61
C VAL A 313 19.60 -12.32 -0.60
N TYR A 314 20.84 -12.20 -1.05
CA TYR A 314 21.82 -13.29 -0.98
C TYR A 314 22.00 -13.78 0.47
N PHE A 315 22.18 -12.86 1.42
CA PHE A 315 22.39 -13.22 2.82
C PHE A 315 21.11 -13.55 3.60
N PHE A 316 20.00 -12.85 3.35
CA PHE A 316 18.82 -12.93 4.21
C PHE A 316 17.56 -13.45 3.50
N GLY A 317 17.61 -13.67 2.18
CA GLY A 317 16.42 -13.96 1.38
C GLY A 317 15.53 -12.72 1.25
N LYS A 318 14.30 -12.88 0.76
CA LYS A 318 13.32 -11.78 0.65
C LYS A 318 12.90 -11.18 1.99
N ARG A 319 13.24 -11.83 3.11
CA ARG A 319 12.72 -11.45 4.43
C ARG A 319 13.16 -10.05 4.84
N TRP A 320 14.40 -9.66 4.56
CA TRP A 320 14.92 -8.34 4.95
C TRP A 320 14.05 -7.21 4.39
N TYR A 321 13.52 -7.36 3.17
CA TYR A 321 12.64 -6.37 2.58
C TYR A 321 11.16 -6.67 2.87
N CYS A 322 10.63 -7.76 2.33
CA CYS A 322 9.18 -8.04 2.31
C CYS A 322 8.54 -8.25 3.68
N SER A 323 9.33 -8.60 4.71
CA SER A 323 8.84 -8.86 6.06
C SER A 323 9.39 -7.90 7.12
N TRP A 324 10.45 -7.14 6.84
CA TRP A 324 11.10 -6.27 7.84
C TRP A 324 11.12 -4.77 7.46
N VAL A 325 11.04 -4.41 6.18
CA VAL A 325 11.17 -3.01 5.71
C VAL A 325 9.95 -2.54 4.90
N CYS A 326 9.39 -3.41 4.06
CA CYS A 326 8.36 -3.05 3.09
C CYS A 326 7.05 -2.62 3.80
N GLY A 327 6.57 -1.42 3.48
CA GLY A 327 5.28 -0.90 3.98
C GLY A 327 4.12 -1.84 3.67
N CYS A 328 3.96 -2.25 2.40
CA CYS A 328 2.93 -3.23 2.00
C CYS A 328 3.00 -4.52 2.82
N GLY A 329 4.20 -4.96 3.19
CA GLY A 329 4.42 -6.08 4.10
C GLY A 329 3.96 -5.77 5.53
N GLY A 330 4.28 -4.59 6.05
CA GLY A 330 3.84 -4.12 7.36
C GLY A 330 2.31 -4.17 7.51
N LEU A 331 1.55 -3.65 6.55
CA LEU A 331 0.09 -3.68 6.60
C LEU A 331 -0.48 -5.09 6.42
N ALA A 332 0.08 -5.89 5.51
CA ALA A 332 -0.29 -7.29 5.32
C ALA A 332 -0.08 -8.13 6.59
N GLU A 333 1.01 -7.87 7.32
CA GLU A 333 1.39 -8.61 8.53
C GLU A 333 0.64 -8.15 9.77
N THR A 334 0.13 -6.92 9.78
CA THR A 334 -0.60 -6.32 10.90
C THR A 334 -2.12 -6.39 10.67
N LEU A 335 -2.66 -5.51 9.83
CA LEU A 335 -4.08 -5.46 9.49
C LEU A 335 -4.55 -6.75 8.81
N GLY A 336 -3.71 -7.30 7.92
CA GLY A 336 -4.05 -8.49 7.16
C GLY A 336 -3.94 -9.81 7.94
N ASP A 337 -3.26 -9.86 9.08
CA ASP A 337 -2.99 -11.08 9.86
C ASP A 337 -4.19 -12.03 10.08
N PRO A 338 -5.43 -11.56 10.36
CA PRO A 338 -6.60 -12.43 10.51
C PRO A 338 -6.92 -13.27 9.25
N PHE A 339 -6.55 -12.82 8.06
CA PHE A 339 -6.96 -13.39 6.79
C PHE A 339 -5.96 -14.41 6.18
N ARG A 340 -4.85 -14.71 6.86
CA ARG A 340 -3.79 -15.63 6.35
C ARG A 340 -4.31 -17.00 5.87
N HIS A 341 -5.32 -17.51 6.55
CA HIS A 341 -5.91 -18.82 6.26
C HIS A 341 -6.59 -18.87 4.88
N LEU A 342 -7.06 -17.73 4.37
CA LEU A 342 -7.74 -17.61 3.08
C LEU A 342 -6.81 -17.69 1.86
N SER A 343 -5.49 -17.53 2.04
CA SER A 343 -4.53 -17.64 0.94
C SER A 343 -4.65 -19.03 0.30
N ASN A 344 -4.96 -19.12 -0.99
CA ASN A 344 -5.15 -20.43 -1.65
C ASN A 344 -3.81 -21.19 -1.79
N LYS A 345 -3.76 -22.47 -1.41
CA LYS A 345 -2.56 -23.33 -1.48
C LYS A 345 -2.56 -24.30 -2.67
N SER A 346 -3.56 -24.21 -3.55
CA SER A 346 -3.67 -25.10 -4.72
C SER A 346 -2.55 -24.86 -5.74
N ILE A 347 -2.23 -25.90 -6.50
CA ILE A 347 -1.26 -25.83 -7.60
C ILE A 347 -1.73 -24.83 -8.67
N GLY A 348 -3.04 -24.70 -8.91
CA GLY A 348 -3.59 -23.71 -9.84
C GLY A 348 -3.30 -22.27 -9.40
N ALA A 349 -3.52 -21.94 -8.12
CA ALA A 349 -3.18 -20.63 -7.57
C ALA A 349 -1.68 -20.35 -7.65
N TRP A 350 -0.84 -21.37 -7.45
CA TRP A 350 0.61 -21.27 -7.61
C TRP A 350 1.08 -21.10 -9.06
N LYS A 351 0.38 -21.68 -10.04
CA LYS A 351 0.67 -21.40 -11.45
C LYS A 351 0.31 -19.95 -11.77
N LEU A 352 -0.87 -19.49 -11.35
CA LEU A 352 -1.33 -18.13 -11.57
C LEU A 352 -0.40 -17.08 -10.92
N GLU A 353 0.00 -17.26 -9.65
CA GLU A 353 0.91 -16.32 -8.98
C GLU A 353 2.23 -16.17 -9.73
N ARG A 354 2.76 -17.28 -10.25
CA ARG A 354 4.01 -17.28 -10.99
C ARG A 354 3.87 -16.49 -12.30
N TRP A 355 2.83 -16.77 -13.09
CA TRP A 355 2.63 -16.11 -14.38
C TRP A 355 2.39 -14.61 -14.21
N LEU A 356 1.48 -14.23 -13.29
CA LEU A 356 1.17 -12.82 -13.09
C LEU A 356 2.36 -12.02 -12.55
N VAL A 357 3.03 -12.49 -11.49
CA VAL A 357 4.07 -11.69 -10.84
C VAL A 357 5.30 -11.48 -11.74
N HIS A 358 5.66 -12.48 -12.55
CA HIS A 358 6.76 -12.34 -13.51
C HIS A 358 6.32 -11.58 -14.77
N GLY A 359 5.05 -11.67 -15.17
CA GLY A 359 4.48 -10.84 -16.23
C GLY A 359 4.52 -9.36 -15.88
N VAL A 360 4.16 -8.99 -14.64
CA VAL A 360 4.25 -7.60 -14.15
C VAL A 360 5.70 -7.12 -14.07
N LEU A 361 6.63 -7.99 -13.64
CA LEU A 361 8.07 -7.68 -13.66
C LEU A 361 8.57 -7.42 -15.09
N ALA A 362 8.26 -8.31 -16.04
CA ALA A 362 8.66 -8.15 -17.43
C ALA A 362 8.08 -6.85 -18.03
N PHE A 363 6.80 -6.57 -17.75
CA PHE A 363 6.16 -5.35 -18.20
C PHE A 363 6.84 -4.10 -17.63
N SER A 364 7.20 -4.11 -16.33
CA SER A 364 7.95 -3.02 -15.70
C SER A 364 9.30 -2.79 -16.37
N LEU A 365 10.08 -3.86 -16.61
CA LEU A 365 11.39 -3.76 -17.26
C LEU A 365 11.29 -3.23 -18.70
N ILE A 366 10.31 -3.69 -19.47
CA ILE A 366 10.06 -3.20 -20.85
C ILE A 366 9.70 -1.72 -20.82
N MET A 367 8.77 -1.33 -19.95
CA MET A 367 8.34 0.06 -19.80
C MET A 367 9.51 0.97 -19.40
N THR A 368 10.35 0.54 -18.46
CA THR A 368 11.56 1.28 -18.07
C THR A 368 12.57 1.36 -19.19
N GLY A 369 12.79 0.28 -19.96
CA GLY A 369 13.66 0.30 -21.14
C GLY A 369 13.21 1.32 -22.20
N PHE A 370 11.91 1.34 -22.50
CA PHE A 370 11.32 2.34 -23.40
C PHE A 370 11.48 3.75 -22.86
N THR A 371 11.27 3.93 -21.56
CA THR A 371 11.39 5.23 -20.88
C THR A 371 12.82 5.77 -20.95
N LEU A 372 13.81 4.96 -20.57
CA LEU A 372 15.22 5.36 -20.62
C LEU A 372 15.69 5.63 -22.06
N TYR A 373 15.31 4.77 -23.01
CA TYR A 373 15.62 5.01 -24.42
C TYR A 373 15.04 6.33 -24.92
N SER A 374 13.76 6.61 -24.61
CA SER A 374 13.08 7.85 -24.98
C SER A 374 13.77 9.07 -24.35
N TYR A 375 14.18 8.94 -23.09
CA TYR A 375 14.86 10.00 -22.35
C TYR A 375 16.21 10.36 -22.98
N PHE A 376 17.05 9.37 -23.29
CA PHE A 376 18.40 9.60 -23.84
C PHE A 376 18.41 9.92 -25.34
N SER A 377 17.47 9.40 -26.13
CA SER A 377 17.40 9.66 -27.57
C SER A 377 16.57 10.89 -27.94
N GLY A 378 15.76 11.41 -27.01
CA GLY A 378 14.75 12.43 -27.29
C GLY A 378 13.53 11.91 -28.06
N ALA A 379 13.48 10.62 -28.40
CA ALA A 379 12.36 10.03 -29.12
C ALA A 379 11.11 9.93 -28.23
N GLN A 380 9.96 10.36 -28.75
CA GLN A 380 8.67 10.22 -28.07
C GLN A 380 7.95 8.90 -28.41
N VAL A 381 8.45 8.20 -29.43
CA VAL A 381 7.90 6.96 -29.97
C VAL A 381 9.03 5.96 -30.08
N VAL A 382 8.85 4.79 -29.49
CA VAL A 382 9.79 3.67 -29.53
C VAL A 382 9.06 2.47 -30.12
N LEU A 383 9.59 1.89 -31.19
CA LEU A 383 8.98 0.76 -31.89
C LEU A 383 7.50 0.99 -32.27
N GLY A 384 7.17 2.21 -32.73
CA GLY A 384 5.81 2.59 -33.14
C GLY A 384 4.84 2.88 -31.98
N VAL A 385 5.27 2.78 -30.72
CA VAL A 385 4.44 3.03 -29.54
C VAL A 385 4.92 4.27 -28.79
N LYS A 386 3.98 5.15 -28.40
CA LYS A 386 4.27 6.29 -27.52
C LYS A 386 4.63 5.81 -26.12
N THR A 387 5.77 6.25 -25.60
CA THR A 387 6.26 5.87 -24.27
C THR A 387 5.27 6.23 -23.15
N GLN A 388 4.66 7.42 -23.25
CA GLN A 388 3.62 7.87 -22.31
C GLN A 388 2.43 6.91 -22.26
N THR A 389 2.03 6.30 -23.38
CA THR A 389 0.92 5.36 -23.40
C THR A 389 1.23 4.12 -22.56
N ILE A 390 2.45 3.59 -22.67
CA ILE A 390 2.90 2.44 -21.89
C ILE A 390 2.92 2.78 -20.40
N GLN A 391 3.47 3.94 -20.03
CA GLN A 391 3.50 4.44 -18.66
C GLN A 391 2.09 4.61 -18.08
N ASN A 392 1.15 5.18 -18.85
CA ASN A 392 -0.24 5.36 -18.44
C ASN A 392 -0.95 4.02 -18.22
N ILE A 393 -0.77 3.05 -19.13
CA ILE A 393 -1.33 1.70 -19.00
C ILE A 393 -0.77 1.02 -17.74
N TYR A 394 0.54 1.08 -17.52
CA TYR A 394 1.18 0.49 -16.35
C TYR A 394 0.67 1.15 -15.05
N GLY A 395 0.69 2.48 -15.00
CA GLY A 395 0.22 3.24 -13.84
C GLY A 395 -1.25 2.98 -13.51
N PHE A 396 -2.13 2.86 -14.51
CA PHE A 396 -3.53 2.53 -14.30
C PHE A 396 -3.74 1.08 -13.86
N LEU A 397 -3.28 0.10 -14.64
CA LEU A 397 -3.55 -1.32 -14.40
C LEU A 397 -2.78 -1.85 -13.18
N ILE A 398 -1.49 -1.55 -13.09
CA ILE A 398 -0.62 -2.11 -12.05
C ILE A 398 -0.60 -1.21 -10.82
N GLY A 399 -0.43 0.11 -11.00
CA GLY A 399 -0.39 1.07 -9.89
C GLY A 399 -1.76 1.20 -9.20
N SER A 400 -2.73 1.82 -9.87
CA SER A 400 -4.02 2.15 -9.25
C SER A 400 -4.89 0.91 -9.00
N ILE A 401 -5.11 0.06 -10.01
CA ILE A 401 -6.02 -1.08 -9.88
C ILE A 401 -5.38 -2.21 -9.07
N PHE A 402 -4.23 -2.73 -9.48
CA PHE A 402 -3.69 -3.92 -8.86
C PHE A 402 -3.04 -3.66 -7.49
N ALA A 403 -2.17 -2.66 -7.38
CA ALA A 403 -1.51 -2.32 -6.12
C ALA A 403 -2.45 -1.61 -5.14
N GLY A 404 -3.18 -0.59 -5.61
CA GLY A 404 -4.13 0.18 -4.81
C GLY A 404 -5.41 -0.60 -4.47
N VAL A 405 -6.32 -0.73 -5.44
CA VAL A 405 -7.67 -1.27 -5.20
C VAL A 405 -7.66 -2.75 -4.81
N ILE A 406 -7.00 -3.60 -5.59
CA ILE A 406 -6.97 -5.05 -5.35
C ILE A 406 -6.08 -5.38 -4.16
N GLY A 407 -4.96 -4.68 -3.98
CA GLY A 407 -3.91 -5.05 -3.04
C GLY A 407 -4.41 -5.31 -1.62
N THR A 408 -4.96 -4.28 -0.97
CA THR A 408 -5.55 -4.41 0.38
C THR A 408 -7.04 -4.67 0.37
N GLY A 409 -7.77 -4.22 -0.67
CA GLY A 409 -9.22 -4.43 -0.77
C GLY A 409 -9.60 -5.90 -0.70
N PHE A 410 -8.76 -6.78 -1.24
CA PHE A 410 -9.07 -8.20 -1.40
C PHE A 410 -8.66 -9.06 -0.18
N TYR A 411 -8.15 -8.47 0.90
CA TYR A 411 -7.73 -9.21 2.10
C TYR A 411 -8.82 -10.13 2.67
N PRO A 412 -10.08 -9.67 2.86
CA PRO A 412 -11.13 -10.50 3.45
C PRO A 412 -11.55 -11.71 2.59
N ILE A 413 -11.14 -11.74 1.32
CA ILE A 413 -11.58 -12.76 0.35
C ILE A 413 -10.41 -13.69 -0.03
N PHE A 414 -9.26 -13.13 -0.40
CA PHE A 414 -8.14 -13.87 -1.00
C PHE A 414 -6.92 -14.00 -0.09
N GLY A 415 -6.96 -13.40 1.10
CA GLY A 415 -5.88 -13.43 2.09
C GLY A 415 -5.00 -12.18 2.06
N ASN A 416 -4.09 -12.10 3.02
CA ASN A 416 -3.43 -10.86 3.42
C ASN A 416 -2.29 -10.35 2.53
N ARG A 417 -1.93 -11.08 1.47
CA ARG A 417 -0.78 -10.75 0.60
C ARG A 417 -1.11 -10.86 -0.89
N VAL A 418 -2.31 -10.48 -1.32
CA VAL A 418 -2.73 -10.54 -2.74
C VAL A 418 -1.74 -9.77 -3.63
N TRP A 419 -1.47 -8.50 -3.34
CA TRP A 419 -0.50 -7.69 -4.08
C TRP A 419 0.89 -8.34 -4.11
N CYS A 420 1.45 -8.65 -2.94
CA CYS A 420 2.81 -9.21 -2.84
C CYS A 420 2.96 -10.58 -3.52
N ARG A 421 1.86 -11.33 -3.67
CA ARG A 421 1.84 -12.67 -4.24
C ARG A 421 1.66 -12.66 -5.76
N PHE A 422 0.80 -11.79 -6.28
CA PHE A 422 0.40 -11.82 -7.68
C PHE A 422 0.90 -10.63 -8.51
N GLY A 423 1.20 -9.48 -7.90
CA GLY A 423 1.43 -8.24 -8.65
C GLY A 423 2.73 -7.49 -8.35
N CYS A 424 3.33 -7.68 -7.18
CA CYS A 424 4.52 -6.91 -6.77
C CYS A 424 5.76 -7.28 -7.61
N PRO A 425 6.24 -6.40 -8.51
CA PRO A 425 7.38 -6.73 -9.40
C PRO A 425 8.68 -6.88 -8.60
N LEU A 426 8.85 -6.10 -7.53
CA LEU A 426 9.98 -6.25 -6.62
C LEU A 426 9.96 -7.61 -5.90
N ALA A 427 8.79 -8.13 -5.52
CA ALA A 427 8.71 -9.47 -4.93
C ALA A 427 9.12 -10.59 -5.91
N ALA A 428 8.88 -10.40 -7.22
CA ALA A 428 9.39 -11.28 -8.27
C ALA A 428 10.91 -11.18 -8.41
N TYR A 429 11.45 -9.96 -8.52
CA TYR A 429 12.89 -9.72 -8.60
C TYR A 429 13.66 -10.33 -7.42
N LEU A 430 13.26 -9.99 -6.19
CA LEU A 430 13.81 -10.58 -4.97
C LEU A 430 13.61 -12.11 -4.94
N GLY A 431 12.51 -12.61 -5.53
CA GLY A 431 12.14 -14.02 -5.55
C GLY A 431 13.03 -14.86 -6.45
N LEU A 432 13.48 -14.29 -7.57
CA LEU A 432 14.48 -14.90 -8.45
C LEU A 432 15.81 -15.06 -7.72
N VAL A 433 16.33 -13.98 -7.12
CA VAL A 433 17.58 -14.03 -6.36
C VAL A 433 17.46 -15.00 -5.17
N GLN A 434 16.33 -14.98 -4.44
CA GLN A 434 16.08 -15.91 -3.34
C GLN A 434 16.08 -17.37 -3.80
N ARG A 435 15.36 -17.68 -4.87
CA ARG A 435 15.22 -19.06 -5.35
C ARG A 435 16.51 -19.59 -5.93
N PHE A 436 17.45 -18.78 -6.42
CA PHE A 436 18.65 -19.31 -7.08
C PHE A 436 19.95 -19.09 -6.31
N LYS A 437 20.09 -17.99 -5.57
CA LYS A 437 21.38 -17.58 -4.98
C LYS A 437 21.35 -17.32 -3.49
N SER A 438 20.18 -17.21 -2.85
CA SER A 438 20.12 -16.92 -1.42
C SER A 438 20.54 -18.10 -0.55
N ARG A 439 21.22 -17.77 0.55
CA ARG A 439 21.56 -18.65 1.66
C ARG A 439 20.36 -18.96 2.56
N PHE A 440 19.29 -18.17 2.47
CA PHE A 440 18.11 -18.32 3.30
C PHE A 440 17.27 -19.54 2.89
N ARG A 441 16.90 -20.36 3.88
CA ARG A 441 15.98 -21.48 3.75
C ARG A 441 15.21 -21.68 5.04
N ILE A 442 14.05 -22.34 4.94
CA ILE A 442 13.38 -22.89 6.12
C ILE A 442 13.66 -24.38 6.14
N THR A 443 14.48 -24.84 7.08
CA THR A 443 14.79 -26.24 7.27
C THR A 443 13.69 -26.93 8.05
N THR A 444 13.56 -28.24 7.85
CA THR A 444 12.47 -29.04 8.38
C THR A 444 13.03 -30.32 9.02
N ASN A 445 12.55 -30.66 10.22
CA ASN A 445 12.77 -31.97 10.84
C ASN A 445 11.54 -32.85 10.59
N GLY A 446 11.52 -33.53 9.43
CA GLY A 446 10.34 -34.28 8.98
C GLY A 446 9.87 -35.36 9.94
N GLY A 447 10.78 -36.03 10.64
CA GLY A 447 10.48 -37.05 11.63
C GLY A 447 9.61 -36.58 12.80
N GLN A 448 9.64 -35.29 13.12
CA GLN A 448 8.84 -34.70 14.20
C GLN A 448 7.50 -34.11 13.70
N CYS A 449 7.24 -34.19 12.39
CA CYS A 449 6.03 -33.63 11.78
C CYS A 449 4.80 -34.51 12.05
N ILE A 450 3.87 -34.00 12.86
CA ILE A 450 2.58 -34.65 13.14
C ILE A 450 1.47 -34.30 12.13
N SER A 451 1.82 -33.73 10.98
CA SER A 451 0.88 -33.40 9.89
C SER A 451 -0.33 -32.51 10.23
N CYS A 452 -0.29 -31.76 11.34
CA CYS A 452 -1.40 -30.92 11.83
C CYS A 452 -1.84 -29.78 10.88
N GLY A 453 -1.01 -29.37 9.92
CA GLY A 453 -1.38 -28.38 8.89
C GLY A 453 -1.33 -26.91 9.29
N ASN A 454 -1.14 -26.56 10.57
CA ASN A 454 -1.10 -25.16 11.03
C ASN A 454 -0.10 -24.29 10.24
N CYS A 455 1.07 -24.85 9.91
CA CYS A 455 2.11 -24.17 9.16
C CYS A 455 1.66 -23.81 7.71
N SER A 456 0.89 -24.67 7.04
CA SER A 456 0.28 -24.38 5.75
C SER A 456 -0.88 -23.41 5.89
N THR A 457 -1.77 -23.63 6.87
CA THR A 457 -2.95 -22.80 7.10
C THR A 457 -2.57 -21.33 7.23
N TYR A 458 -1.59 -21.00 8.07
CA TYR A 458 -1.17 -19.62 8.31
C TYR A 458 -0.03 -19.13 7.40
N CYS A 459 0.32 -19.88 6.34
CA CYS A 459 1.22 -19.39 5.31
C CYS A 459 0.49 -18.39 4.39
N GLU A 460 0.76 -17.11 4.60
CA GLU A 460 0.22 -15.99 3.84
C GLU A 460 0.58 -16.01 2.34
N MET A 461 1.70 -16.65 1.97
CA MET A 461 2.14 -16.78 0.58
C MET A 461 1.51 -17.99 -0.14
N GLY A 462 0.57 -18.70 0.49
CA GLY A 462 -0.11 -19.83 -0.14
C GLY A 462 0.81 -21.05 -0.37
N ILE A 463 1.86 -21.22 0.43
CA ILE A 463 2.76 -22.38 0.34
C ILE A 463 2.19 -23.51 1.21
N ASP A 464 2.10 -24.71 0.64
CA ASP A 464 1.81 -25.92 1.43
C ASP A 464 3.05 -26.38 2.21
N VAL A 465 3.31 -25.69 3.33
CA VAL A 465 4.45 -25.94 4.22
C VAL A 465 4.44 -27.35 4.83
N ARG A 466 3.25 -27.89 5.13
CA ARG A 466 3.06 -29.25 5.65
C ARG A 466 3.66 -30.28 4.70
N ALA A 467 3.41 -30.18 3.39
CA ALA A 467 3.96 -31.11 2.42
C ALA A 467 5.51 -31.10 2.40
N TYR A 468 6.13 -29.93 2.60
CA TYR A 468 7.58 -29.81 2.75
C TYR A 468 8.08 -30.48 4.03
N ALA A 469 7.41 -30.22 5.16
CA ALA A 469 7.76 -30.81 6.44
C ALA A 469 7.63 -32.34 6.42
N GLN A 470 6.55 -32.89 5.87
CA GLN A 470 6.35 -34.34 5.72
C GLN A 470 7.46 -35.01 4.91
N LYS A 471 8.00 -34.31 3.91
CA LYS A 471 9.09 -34.82 3.06
C LYS A 471 10.49 -34.60 3.65
N GLY A 472 10.62 -33.92 4.80
CA GLY A 472 11.94 -33.48 5.30
C GLY A 472 12.66 -32.54 4.33
N GLN A 473 11.93 -31.88 3.43
CA GLN A 473 12.51 -31.03 2.39
C GLN A 473 12.58 -29.58 2.88
N SER A 474 13.72 -28.92 2.66
CA SER A 474 13.89 -27.49 2.92
C SER A 474 13.01 -26.64 2.01
N ILE A 475 12.38 -25.60 2.57
CA ILE A 475 11.53 -24.69 1.82
C ILE A 475 12.39 -23.60 1.21
N VAL A 476 12.66 -23.73 -0.09
CA VAL A 476 13.38 -22.73 -0.89
C VAL A 476 12.46 -22.24 -2.00
N ARG A 477 11.39 -21.52 -1.66
CA ARG A 477 10.40 -21.04 -2.64
C ARG A 477 10.68 -19.60 -3.03
N SER A 478 10.54 -19.26 -4.31
CA SER A 478 10.61 -17.85 -4.76
C SER A 478 9.51 -17.00 -4.13
N SER A 479 8.35 -17.59 -3.80
CA SER A 479 7.23 -16.88 -3.17
C SER A 479 7.43 -16.64 -1.67
N CYS A 480 8.22 -17.46 -0.95
CA CYS A 480 8.40 -17.33 0.50
C CYS A 480 8.96 -15.95 0.87
N VAL A 481 8.30 -15.21 1.76
CA VAL A 481 8.80 -13.91 2.25
C VAL A 481 9.60 -14.01 3.55
N GLY A 482 9.76 -15.22 4.12
CA GLY A 482 10.51 -15.42 5.35
C GLY A 482 9.88 -14.79 6.60
N CYS A 483 8.54 -14.69 6.62
CA CYS A 483 7.78 -14.10 7.72
C CYS A 483 7.90 -14.87 9.04
N GLY A 484 8.24 -16.17 8.99
CA GLY A 484 8.49 -17.01 10.16
C GLY A 484 7.25 -17.51 10.90
N VAL A 485 6.04 -17.15 10.46
CA VAL A 485 4.79 -17.56 11.11
C VAL A 485 4.62 -19.08 11.10
N CYS A 486 5.02 -19.77 10.02
CA CYS A 486 4.94 -21.22 9.92
C CYS A 486 5.75 -21.95 11.01
N SER A 487 6.93 -21.43 11.36
CA SER A 487 7.75 -21.94 12.47
C SER A 487 7.11 -21.61 13.81
N ALA A 488 6.61 -20.39 13.98
CA ALA A 488 6.01 -19.93 15.22
C ALA A 488 4.72 -20.69 15.61
N VAL A 489 3.91 -21.13 14.64
CA VAL A 489 2.66 -21.86 14.88
C VAL A 489 2.84 -23.39 14.94
N CYS A 490 4.07 -23.89 14.72
CA CYS A 490 4.32 -25.32 14.74
C CYS A 490 4.40 -25.83 16.19
N PRO A 491 3.48 -26.70 16.64
CA PRO A 491 3.47 -27.16 18.04
C PRO A 491 4.66 -28.06 18.39
N ARG A 492 5.31 -28.66 17.38
CA ARG A 492 6.46 -29.56 17.53
C ARG A 492 7.80 -28.88 17.24
N GLY A 493 7.82 -27.61 16.86
CA GLY A 493 9.07 -26.90 16.55
C GLY A 493 9.83 -27.42 15.31
N VAL A 494 9.13 -28.07 14.38
CA VAL A 494 9.70 -28.78 13.22
C VAL A 494 10.45 -27.87 12.23
N LEU A 495 10.09 -26.59 12.18
CA LEU A 495 10.53 -25.65 11.15
C LEU A 495 11.46 -24.60 11.75
N LYS A 496 12.60 -24.34 11.11
CA LYS A 496 13.56 -23.33 11.54
C LYS A 496 13.99 -22.44 10.38
N LEU A 497 14.10 -21.14 10.64
CA LEU A 497 14.61 -20.17 9.65
C LEU A 497 16.13 -20.17 9.75
N GLU A 498 16.81 -20.51 8.65
CA GLU A 498 18.27 -20.68 8.65
C GLU A 498 18.92 -20.04 7.43
N ASN A 499 20.17 -19.62 7.61
CA ASN A 499 21.07 -19.22 6.54
C ASN A 499 22.15 -20.31 6.43
N GLY A 500 22.18 -21.03 5.31
CA GLY A 500 23.10 -22.15 5.09
C GLY A 500 23.92 -22.02 3.80
N PRO A 501 24.78 -23.01 3.51
CA PRO A 501 25.43 -23.13 2.22
C PRO A 501 24.44 -23.43 1.09
N LEU A 502 24.88 -23.22 -0.15
CA LEU A 502 24.04 -23.41 -1.35
C LEU A 502 23.92 -24.88 -1.76
N GLU A 503 24.87 -25.72 -1.35
CA GLU A 503 24.83 -27.16 -1.60
C GLU A 503 23.58 -27.79 -0.96
N ASN A 504 22.97 -28.75 -1.67
CA ASN A 504 21.82 -29.56 -1.23
C ASN A 504 20.61 -28.77 -0.70
N ARG A 505 20.49 -27.48 -1.02
CA ARG A 505 19.43 -26.62 -0.48
C ARG A 505 18.00 -27.01 -0.88
N THR A 506 17.83 -27.71 -2.00
CA THR A 506 16.53 -28.23 -2.47
C THR A 506 16.38 -29.73 -2.32
N PHE A 507 17.36 -30.39 -1.70
CA PHE A 507 17.35 -31.83 -1.50
C PHE A 507 16.08 -32.27 -0.74
N SER A 508 15.50 -33.37 -1.21
CA SER A 508 14.43 -34.08 -0.53
C SER A 508 14.95 -35.48 -0.24
N PRO A 509 14.98 -35.94 1.03
CA PRO A 509 15.30 -37.32 1.32
C PRO A 509 14.26 -38.25 0.67
N GLU A 510 14.70 -39.46 0.29
CA GLU A 510 13.83 -40.47 -0.34
C GLU A 510 12.73 -40.98 0.61
N PHE A 511 12.94 -40.88 1.93
CA PHE A 511 11.97 -41.27 2.96
C PHE A 511 11.89 -40.21 4.07
N PRO A 512 10.71 -39.95 4.67
CA PRO A 512 10.56 -39.04 5.81
C PRO A 512 11.43 -39.48 6.99
N LEU A 513 12.52 -38.78 7.23
CA LEU A 513 13.54 -39.19 8.18
C LEU A 513 13.09 -38.95 9.63
N GLY A 514 12.62 -40.01 10.29
CA GLY A 514 12.51 -40.10 11.76
C GLY A 514 13.79 -40.58 12.45
N ASN A 515 14.57 -41.44 11.77
CA ASN A 515 15.52 -42.32 12.44
C ASN A 515 16.98 -42.15 11.96
N THR A 516 17.31 -41.11 11.19
CA THR A 516 18.65 -40.93 10.60
C THR A 516 19.41 -39.71 11.11
N LEU A 517 18.93 -39.07 12.18
CA LEU A 517 19.76 -38.16 12.97
C LEU A 517 20.72 -39.03 13.80
N LYS A 518 21.92 -39.26 13.28
CA LYS A 518 23.06 -39.76 14.08
C LYS A 518 23.65 -38.61 14.89
#